data_AF-A0A2E7BHY7-F1
#
_entry.id   AF-A0A2E7BHY7-F1
#
_cell.length_a   1.000
_cell.length_b   1.000
_cell.length_c   1.000
_cell.angle_alpha   90.00
_cell.angle_beta   90.00
_cell.angle_gamma   90.00
#
_symmetry.space_group_name_H-M   'P 1'
#
loop_
_entity.id
_entity.type
_entity.pdbx_description
1 polymer ?
#
loop_
_entity_poly.entity_id
_entity_poly.type
_entity_poly.pdbx_seq_one_letter_code
_entity_poly.pdbx_strand_id
1 'polypeptide(L)'
;MNRVLLVTALTGLLAVLAIFGTSAQNAGGDPFFYNVAMQVKPGQLQAFEEARGRWVAHRQEHGYPWRENVAITAENNIVRISTRLDNGWDDVAARREWVQNTPRANSGMAATVDFLGSEIGQGLPELSYIPENPRFTGPEEVGFVRELRILPNPGAGAAVRQFLADLRDAQAEADS
;
A
#
# COMPACT_ATOMS: atom_id res chain seq x y z
N MET A 1 -9.63 -38.57 -21.58
CA MET A 1 -8.90 -37.33 -21.94
C MET A 1 -9.43 -36.18 -21.09
N ASN A 2 -8.54 -35.23 -20.76
CA ASN A 2 -8.70 -33.96 -20.02
C ASN A 2 -8.43 -34.10 -18.51
N ARG A 3 -7.15 -34.20 -18.09
CA ARG A 3 -6.10 -33.16 -17.90
C ARG A 3 -6.39 -32.20 -16.74
N VAL A 4 -5.87 -32.62 -15.58
CA VAL A 4 -5.61 -31.83 -14.37
C VAL A 4 -4.61 -30.71 -14.69
N LEU A 5 -4.84 -29.49 -14.19
CA LEU A 5 -3.82 -28.44 -14.14
C LEU A 5 -3.83 -27.78 -12.76
N LEU A 6 -2.96 -28.35 -11.93
CA LEU A 6 -2.38 -27.78 -10.72
C LEU A 6 -1.52 -26.58 -11.12
N VAL A 7 -1.69 -25.41 -10.50
CA VAL A 7 -0.67 -24.34 -10.56
C VAL A 7 -0.30 -23.94 -9.14
N THR A 8 0.64 -24.71 -8.60
CA THR A 8 1.49 -24.31 -7.49
C THR A 8 2.73 -23.67 -8.12
N ALA A 9 3.07 -22.43 -7.76
CA ALA A 9 4.36 -21.85 -8.09
C ALA A 9 4.90 -21.08 -6.88
N LEU A 10 5.56 -21.82 -6.00
CA LEU A 10 6.49 -21.30 -5.00
C LEU A 10 7.89 -21.74 -5.44
N THR A 11 8.70 -20.82 -5.96
CA THR A 11 10.17 -20.95 -5.96
C THR A 11 10.84 -19.59 -6.15
N GLY A 12 11.57 -19.17 -5.12
CA GLY A 12 12.97 -18.78 -5.20
C GLY A 12 13.38 -17.63 -6.11
N LEU A 13 13.62 -16.47 -5.49
CA LEU A 13 14.74 -15.57 -5.77
C LEU A 13 14.95 -15.14 -7.24
N LEU A 14 14.14 -14.18 -7.69
CA LEU A 14 14.58 -13.20 -8.67
C LEU A 14 13.80 -11.90 -8.43
N ALA A 15 14.55 -10.82 -8.25
CA ALA A 15 14.07 -9.46 -8.00
C ALA A 15 13.37 -8.88 -9.24
N VAL A 16 12.21 -9.45 -9.58
CA VAL A 16 11.28 -8.92 -10.56
C VAL A 16 9.92 -8.95 -9.89
N LEU A 17 9.56 -7.85 -9.23
CA LEU A 17 8.19 -7.58 -8.79
C LEU A 17 7.32 -7.39 -10.05
N ALA A 18 7.00 -8.51 -10.70
CA ALA A 18 5.98 -8.55 -11.74
C ALA A 18 4.63 -8.43 -11.04
N ILE A 19 4.09 -7.21 -11.05
CA ILE A 19 2.74 -6.91 -10.58
C ILE A 19 1.77 -7.54 -11.57
N PHE A 20 1.27 -8.74 -11.26
CA PHE A 20 0.12 -9.32 -11.94
C PHE A 20 -1.11 -9.15 -11.04
N GLY A 21 -1.87 -8.10 -11.31
CA GLY A 21 -3.21 -7.90 -10.77
C GLY A 21 -4.07 -7.28 -11.87
N THR A 22 -4.91 -8.10 -12.49
CA THR A 22 -5.92 -7.63 -13.45
C THR A 22 -7.09 -7.05 -12.66
N SER A 23 -7.03 -5.77 -12.31
CA SER A 23 -8.23 -4.97 -12.00
C SER A 23 -8.72 -4.30 -13.29
N ALA A 24 -10.03 -4.11 -13.41
CA ALA A 24 -10.66 -3.47 -14.56
C ALA A 24 -9.99 -2.12 -14.84
N GLN A 25 -9.35 -2.01 -16.01
CA GLN A 25 -8.63 -0.81 -16.44
C GLN A 25 -9.63 0.25 -16.91
N ASN A 26 -10.30 0.91 -15.97
CA ASN A 26 -10.97 2.17 -16.30
C ASN A 26 -9.90 3.25 -16.39
N ALA A 27 -9.63 3.70 -17.62
CA ALA A 27 -8.83 4.86 -17.89
C ALA A 27 -9.62 6.11 -17.48
N GLY A 28 -9.35 6.63 -16.27
CA GLY A 28 -9.86 7.95 -15.88
C GLY A 28 -9.83 8.23 -14.39
N GLY A 29 -8.88 9.06 -13.96
CA GLY A 29 -9.02 10.02 -12.85
C GLY A 29 -8.98 9.53 -11.40
N ASP A 30 -9.26 8.27 -11.11
CA ASP A 30 -9.30 7.81 -9.72
C ASP A 30 -7.88 7.60 -9.13
N PRO A 31 -7.62 8.11 -7.91
CA PRO A 31 -6.32 7.95 -7.28
C PRO A 31 -6.08 6.49 -6.91
N PHE A 32 -4.87 6.01 -7.18
CA PHE A 32 -4.41 4.70 -6.78
C PHE A 32 -3.50 4.78 -5.56
N PHE A 33 -3.35 3.66 -4.87
CA PHE A 33 -2.41 3.50 -3.77
C PHE A 33 -1.53 2.29 -4.06
N TYR A 34 -0.22 2.52 -4.11
CA TYR A 34 0.75 1.43 -4.11
C TYR A 34 1.13 1.13 -2.66
N ASN A 35 0.73 -0.04 -2.17
CA ASN A 35 0.97 -0.44 -0.79
C ASN A 35 2.09 -1.49 -0.75
N VAL A 36 2.99 -1.35 0.23
CA VAL A 36 4.05 -2.32 0.54
C VAL A 36 3.94 -2.72 1.99
N ALA A 37 3.95 -4.02 2.25
CA ALA A 37 3.99 -4.59 3.59
C ALA A 37 5.30 -5.35 3.81
N MET A 38 5.96 -5.07 4.93
CA MET A 38 7.22 -5.68 5.34
C MET A 38 7.12 -6.09 6.81
N GLN A 39 7.61 -7.27 7.13
CA GLN A 39 7.82 -7.71 8.50
C GLN A 39 9.24 -7.37 8.89
N VAL A 40 9.45 -6.49 9.88
CA VAL A 40 10.78 -6.26 10.43
C VAL A 40 11.17 -7.50 11.24
N LYS A 41 12.38 -8.00 10.99
CA LYS A 41 12.92 -9.17 11.70
C LYS A 41 13.10 -8.85 13.18
N PRO A 42 12.98 -9.84 14.08
CA PRO A 42 13.17 -9.62 15.52
C PRO A 42 14.51 -8.92 15.82
N GLY A 43 14.47 -7.85 16.62
CA GLY A 43 15.65 -7.07 17.01
C GLY A 43 16.24 -6.16 15.92
N GLN A 44 15.60 -6.05 14.74
CA GLN A 44 16.13 -5.26 13.61
C GLN A 44 15.45 -3.89 13.43
N LEU A 45 14.58 -3.44 14.33
CA LEU A 45 13.82 -2.19 14.18
C LEU A 45 14.74 -0.97 13.96
N GLN A 46 15.75 -0.80 14.82
CA GLN A 46 16.69 0.32 14.69
C GLN A 46 17.45 0.28 13.35
N ALA A 47 17.97 -0.90 12.97
CA ALA A 47 18.67 -1.07 11.70
C ALA A 47 17.75 -0.83 10.49
N PHE A 48 16.47 -1.21 10.60
CA PHE A 48 15.45 -0.91 9.60
C PHE A 48 15.20 0.59 9.47
N GLU A 49 15.05 1.32 10.57
CA GLU A 49 14.81 2.77 10.56
C GLU A 49 15.98 3.53 9.93
N GLU A 50 17.23 3.15 10.25
CA GLU A 50 18.43 3.71 9.62
C GLU A 50 18.49 3.41 8.11
N ALA A 51 18.21 2.16 7.72
CA ALA A 51 18.13 1.76 6.32
C ALA A 51 17.03 2.52 5.56
N ARG A 52 15.88 2.74 6.20
CA ARG A 52 14.80 3.56 5.67
C ARG A 52 15.22 5.02 5.53
N GLY A 53 15.94 5.57 6.49
CA GLY A 53 16.52 6.92 6.40
C GLY A 53 17.40 7.10 5.16
N ARG A 54 18.30 6.14 4.91
CA ARG A 54 19.13 6.12 3.68
C ARG A 54 18.29 6.04 2.41
N TRP A 55 17.24 5.21 2.41
CA TRP A 55 16.34 5.09 1.27
C TRP A 55 15.52 6.36 1.01
N VAL A 56 15.05 7.02 2.06
CA VAL A 56 14.35 8.31 1.96
C VAL A 56 15.29 9.39 1.40
N ALA A 57 16.51 9.50 1.92
CA ALA A 57 17.49 10.48 1.45
C ALA A 57 17.82 10.28 -0.04
N HIS A 58 18.06 9.03 -0.46
CA HIS A 58 18.32 8.71 -1.87
C HIS A 58 17.15 9.10 -2.78
N ARG A 59 15.91 8.85 -2.35
CA ARG A 59 14.71 9.25 -3.11
C ARG A 59 14.55 10.76 -3.21
N GLN A 60 14.86 11.49 -2.13
CA GLN A 60 14.82 12.96 -2.14
C GLN A 60 15.87 13.53 -3.09
N GLU A 61 17.08 12.99 -3.08
CA GLU A 61 18.17 13.38 -3.99
C GLU A 61 17.79 13.17 -5.47
N HIS A 62 17.03 12.12 -5.77
CA HIS A 62 16.62 11.75 -7.13
C HIS A 62 15.20 12.22 -7.48
N GLY A 63 14.67 13.19 -6.73
CA GLY A 63 13.42 13.88 -7.07
C GLY A 63 12.18 12.98 -7.08
N TYR A 64 12.06 12.02 -6.14
CA TYR A 64 10.89 11.16 -6.03
C TYR A 64 9.60 11.99 -5.85
N PRO A 65 8.68 11.98 -6.82
CA PRO A 65 7.57 12.94 -6.87
C PRO A 65 6.35 12.52 -6.02
N TRP A 66 6.27 11.25 -5.58
CA TRP A 66 5.08 10.74 -4.90
C TRP A 66 5.14 10.88 -3.38
N ARG A 67 3.98 11.14 -2.78
CA ARG A 67 3.80 11.21 -1.33
C ARG A 67 3.64 9.83 -0.73
N GLU A 68 4.17 9.64 0.47
CA GLU A 68 4.10 8.36 1.18
C GLU A 68 3.61 8.52 2.62
N ASN A 69 2.74 7.61 3.01
CA ASN A 69 2.35 7.39 4.39
C ASN A 69 3.03 6.12 4.90
N VAL A 70 3.57 6.18 6.11
CA VAL A 70 4.24 5.03 6.73
C VAL A 70 3.60 4.74 8.08
N ALA A 71 3.15 3.50 8.25
CA ALA A 71 2.63 3.00 9.51
C ALA A 71 3.53 1.86 9.99
N ILE A 72 3.99 1.94 11.23
CA ILE A 72 4.77 0.89 11.89
C ILE A 72 3.94 0.38 13.06
N THR A 73 3.59 -0.91 13.03
CA THR A 73 2.86 -1.54 14.13
C THR A 73 3.86 -2.07 15.16
N ALA A 74 3.91 -1.48 16.35
CA ALA A 74 4.85 -1.87 17.40
C ALA A 74 4.62 -3.32 17.88
N GLU A 75 3.36 -3.76 17.89
CA GLU A 75 2.95 -5.09 18.38
C GLU A 75 3.47 -6.23 17.49
N ASN A 76 3.45 -6.03 16.17
CA ASN A 76 3.76 -7.07 15.20
C ASN A 76 5.00 -6.78 14.36
N ASN A 77 5.68 -5.65 14.59
CA ASN A 77 6.83 -5.21 13.78
C ASN A 77 6.54 -5.14 12.27
N ILE A 78 5.26 -4.97 11.88
CA ILE A 78 4.87 -4.82 10.48
C ILE A 78 4.96 -3.35 10.12
N VAL A 79 5.69 -3.07 9.05
CA VAL A 79 5.78 -1.76 8.41
C VAL A 79 4.94 -1.79 7.14
N ARG A 80 4.05 -0.79 7.02
CA ARG A 80 3.26 -0.54 5.83
C ARG A 80 3.65 0.81 5.25
N ILE A 81 3.94 0.83 3.96
CA ILE A 81 4.22 2.05 3.20
C ILE A 81 3.16 2.16 2.12
N SER A 82 2.38 3.23 2.15
CA SER A 82 1.38 3.54 1.13
C SER A 82 1.86 4.75 0.33
N THR A 83 2.06 4.57 -0.97
CA THR A 83 2.38 5.64 -1.91
C THR A 83 1.11 6.04 -2.65
N ARG A 84 0.73 7.31 -2.57
CA ARG A 84 -0.42 7.85 -3.31
C ARG A 84 -0.03 8.14 -4.76
N LEU A 85 -0.85 7.69 -5.69
CA LEU A 85 -0.70 7.81 -7.14
C LEU A 85 -1.93 8.54 -7.69
N ASP A 86 -1.85 9.86 -7.73
CA ASP A 86 -2.99 10.73 -8.03
C ASP A 86 -3.51 10.57 -9.47
N ASN A 87 -2.63 10.22 -10.42
CA ASN A 87 -3.00 10.01 -11.83
C ASN A 87 -3.24 8.53 -12.19
N GLY A 88 -3.54 7.69 -11.20
CA GLY A 88 -3.88 6.28 -11.41
C GLY A 88 -2.78 5.51 -12.16
N TRP A 89 -3.15 4.88 -13.30
CA TRP A 89 -2.23 4.06 -14.09
C TRP A 89 -1.04 4.83 -14.70
N ASP A 90 -1.20 6.12 -15.00
CA ASP A 90 -0.11 6.94 -15.54
C ASP A 90 1.01 7.08 -14.49
N ASP A 91 0.63 7.34 -13.24
CA ASP A 91 1.57 7.37 -12.11
C ASP A 91 2.16 5.98 -11.82
N VAL A 92 1.41 4.89 -12.02
CA VAL A 92 1.96 3.52 -11.91
C VAL A 92 3.07 3.30 -12.94
N ALA A 93 2.84 3.72 -14.20
CA ALA A 93 3.82 3.60 -15.27
C ALA A 93 5.05 4.49 -14.99
N ALA A 94 4.84 5.76 -14.67
CA ALA A 94 5.90 6.70 -14.33
C ALA A 94 6.72 6.23 -13.12
N ARG A 95 6.08 5.64 -12.11
CA ARG A 95 6.78 5.06 -10.95
C ARG A 95 7.63 3.86 -11.33
N ARG A 96 7.13 2.99 -12.20
CA ARG A 96 7.92 1.86 -12.70
C ARG A 96 9.16 2.35 -13.44
N GLU A 97 8.99 3.33 -14.31
CA GLU A 97 10.09 3.97 -15.04
C GLU A 97 11.10 4.63 -14.09
N TRP A 98 10.63 5.40 -13.11
CA TRP A 98 11.49 6.02 -12.10
C TRP A 98 12.33 4.98 -11.35
N VAL A 99 11.73 3.84 -10.94
CA VAL A 99 12.45 2.76 -10.25
C VAL A 99 13.48 2.09 -11.15
N GLN A 100 13.22 1.98 -12.46
CA GLN A 100 14.16 1.42 -13.42
C GLN A 100 15.34 2.36 -13.68
N ASN A 101 15.07 3.67 -13.76
CA ASN A 101 16.06 4.71 -14.06
C ASN A 101 16.81 5.22 -12.83
N THR A 102 16.31 4.90 -11.62
CA THR A 102 16.93 5.24 -10.35
C THR A 102 17.25 3.96 -9.58
N PRO A 103 18.41 3.33 -9.85
CA PRO A 103 18.81 2.10 -9.19
C PRO A 103 18.79 2.29 -7.68
N ARG A 104 18.18 1.34 -6.96
CA ARG A 104 18.05 1.47 -5.51
C ARG A 104 19.43 1.64 -4.88
N ALA A 105 19.61 2.68 -4.06
CA ALA A 105 20.71 2.71 -3.11
C ALA A 105 20.74 1.40 -2.32
N ASN A 106 21.94 0.84 -2.10
CA ASN A 106 22.11 -0.29 -1.20
C ASN A 106 21.88 0.18 0.25
N SER A 107 20.60 0.36 0.59
CA SER A 107 20.18 0.92 1.87
C SER A 107 20.35 -0.08 3.02
N GLY A 108 20.56 -1.36 2.73
CA GLY A 108 20.55 -2.45 3.71
C GLY A 108 19.15 -2.88 4.15
N MET A 109 18.08 -2.25 3.64
CA MET A 109 16.70 -2.52 4.08
C MET A 109 16.27 -3.97 3.83
N ALA A 110 16.69 -4.57 2.72
CA ALA A 110 16.38 -5.97 2.41
C ALA A 110 16.95 -6.97 3.43
N ALA A 111 17.99 -6.60 4.18
CA ALA A 111 18.57 -7.47 5.21
C ALA A 111 17.74 -7.46 6.51
N THR A 112 17.02 -6.37 6.80
CA THR A 112 16.33 -6.14 8.08
C THR A 112 14.87 -6.59 8.09
N VAL A 113 14.31 -6.93 6.93
CA VAL A 113 12.90 -7.29 6.78
C VAL A 113 12.70 -8.62 6.06
N ASP A 114 11.55 -9.23 6.30
CA ASP A 114 10.93 -10.22 5.43
C ASP A 114 9.83 -9.52 4.62
N PHE A 115 9.94 -9.58 3.29
CA PHE A 115 8.96 -8.94 2.40
C PHE A 115 7.65 -9.74 2.40
N LEU A 116 6.54 -9.11 2.77
CA LEU A 116 5.24 -9.76 2.82
C LEU A 116 4.49 -9.61 1.50
N GLY A 117 4.59 -8.46 0.85
CA GLY A 117 3.91 -8.22 -0.41
C GLY A 117 3.83 -6.75 -0.81
N SER A 118 3.38 -6.55 -2.04
CA SER A 118 2.95 -5.26 -2.53
C SER A 118 1.69 -5.40 -3.37
N GLU A 119 0.89 -4.36 -3.41
CA GLU A 119 -0.35 -4.33 -4.16
C GLU A 119 -0.62 -2.91 -4.69
N ILE A 120 -1.49 -2.83 -5.69
CA ILE A 120 -2.08 -1.59 -6.15
C ILE A 120 -3.56 -1.66 -5.82
N GLY A 121 -4.03 -0.71 -5.01
CA GLY A 121 -5.45 -0.49 -4.75
C GLY A 121 -5.93 0.73 -5.52
N GLN A 122 -7.16 0.67 -6.03
CA GLN A 122 -7.89 1.85 -6.48
C GLN A 122 -8.60 2.46 -5.27
N GLY A 123 -8.43 3.75 -5.05
CA GLY A 123 -9.27 4.48 -4.10
C GLY A 123 -10.70 4.51 -4.60
N LEU A 124 -11.66 4.35 -3.69
CA LEU A 124 -13.08 4.50 -3.96
C LEU A 124 -13.58 5.68 -3.12
N PRO A 125 -13.36 6.93 -3.58
CA PRO A 125 -13.72 8.13 -2.82
C PRO A 125 -15.20 8.17 -2.47
N GLU A 126 -16.04 7.61 -3.33
CA GLU A 126 -17.48 7.48 -3.11
C GLU A 126 -17.82 6.62 -1.90
N LEU A 127 -16.93 5.72 -1.47
CA LEU A 127 -17.10 4.88 -0.27
C LEU A 127 -16.33 5.42 0.95
N SER A 128 -15.71 6.59 0.84
CA SER A 128 -14.94 7.20 1.92
C SER A 128 -15.79 8.20 2.70
N TYR A 129 -15.57 8.28 4.01
CA TYR A 129 -16.13 9.29 4.88
C TYR A 129 -15.01 10.07 5.58
N ILE A 130 -15.11 11.40 5.58
CA ILE A 130 -14.23 12.29 6.33
C ILE A 130 -15.15 13.16 7.19
N PRO A 131 -15.03 13.11 8.54
CA PRO A 131 -15.82 13.95 9.43
C PRO A 131 -15.70 15.44 9.12
N GLU A 132 -16.81 16.18 9.20
CA GLU A 132 -16.78 17.65 9.03
C GLU A 132 -15.96 18.34 10.12
N ASN A 133 -16.04 17.83 11.34
CA ASN A 133 -15.27 18.27 12.50
C ASN A 133 -14.31 17.15 12.91
N PRO A 134 -13.15 16.99 12.24
CA PRO A 134 -12.19 15.99 12.63
C PRO A 134 -11.76 16.24 14.08
N ARG A 135 -11.72 15.17 14.89
CA ARG A 135 -11.29 15.23 16.30
C ARG A 135 -9.93 15.91 16.48
N PHE A 136 -9.11 15.88 15.44
CA PHE A 136 -7.81 16.53 15.37
C PHE A 136 -7.76 17.41 14.12
N THR A 137 -7.48 18.70 14.29
CA THR A 137 -7.43 19.69 13.19
C THR A 137 -5.99 20.01 12.74
N GLY A 138 -5.01 19.25 13.23
CA GLY A 138 -3.58 19.54 13.03
C GLY A 138 -2.71 18.29 13.06
N PRO A 139 -1.38 18.43 13.01
CA PRO A 139 -0.43 17.31 13.02
C PRO A 139 -0.40 16.52 14.34
N GLU A 140 -1.30 16.82 15.29
CA GLU A 140 -1.41 16.19 16.60
C GLU A 140 -1.92 14.75 16.54
N GLU A 141 -2.51 14.33 15.42
CA GLU A 141 -2.77 12.91 15.13
C GLU A 141 -1.47 12.19 14.71
N VAL A 142 -0.44 12.26 15.56
CA VAL A 142 0.73 11.40 15.44
C VAL A 142 0.41 10.08 16.13
N GLY A 143 0.05 9.05 15.35
CA GLY A 143 0.31 7.68 15.78
C GLY A 143 -0.86 6.69 15.87
N PHE A 144 -2.05 6.98 15.35
CA PHE A 144 -3.15 6.00 15.33
C PHE A 144 -3.82 5.85 13.96
N VAL A 145 -3.10 5.24 13.01
CA VAL A 145 -3.74 4.66 11.82
C VAL A 145 -4.20 3.24 12.16
N ARG A 146 -5.52 3.02 12.21
CA ARG A 146 -6.09 1.66 12.25
C ARG A 146 -6.48 1.25 10.83
N GLU A 147 -5.77 0.26 10.31
CA GLU A 147 -6.11 -0.38 9.04
C GLU A 147 -6.83 -1.70 9.32
N LEU A 148 -8.04 -1.85 8.79
CA LEU A 148 -8.73 -3.13 8.69
C LEU A 148 -8.72 -3.57 7.23
N ARG A 149 -8.20 -4.77 6.97
CA ARG A 149 -8.22 -5.37 5.64
C ARG A 149 -9.30 -6.43 5.57
N ILE A 150 -10.26 -6.23 4.67
CA ILE A 150 -11.30 -7.21 4.36
C ILE A 150 -10.88 -7.94 3.09
N LEU A 151 -10.71 -9.26 3.20
CA LEU A 151 -10.41 -10.15 2.07
C LEU A 151 -11.67 -10.94 1.73
N PRO A 152 -12.53 -10.43 0.84
CA PRO A 152 -13.79 -11.11 0.54
C PRO A 152 -13.57 -12.36 -0.30
N ASN A 153 -14.48 -13.32 -0.15
CA ASN A 153 -14.54 -14.46 -1.05
C ASN A 153 -14.72 -14.01 -2.51
N PRO A 154 -14.16 -14.74 -3.49
CA PRO A 154 -14.40 -14.46 -4.90
C PRO A 154 -15.90 -14.34 -5.20
N GLY A 155 -16.30 -13.31 -5.95
CA GLY A 155 -17.70 -13.04 -6.30
C GLY A 155 -18.48 -12.19 -5.29
N ALA A 156 -17.96 -11.95 -4.08
CA ALA A 156 -18.64 -11.13 -3.07
C ALA A 156 -18.46 -9.60 -3.27
N GLY A 157 -17.91 -9.16 -4.40
CA GLY A 157 -17.54 -7.76 -4.64
C GLY A 157 -18.69 -6.76 -4.49
N ALA A 158 -19.89 -7.11 -4.98
CA ALA A 158 -21.08 -6.25 -4.84
C ALA A 158 -21.52 -6.13 -3.37
N ALA A 159 -21.53 -7.24 -2.63
CA ALA A 159 -21.90 -7.24 -1.22
C ALA A 159 -20.89 -6.43 -0.36
N VAL A 160 -19.60 -6.50 -0.69
CA VAL A 160 -18.57 -5.69 0.00
C VAL A 160 -18.75 -4.21 -0.29
N ARG A 161 -19.02 -3.82 -1.54
CA ARG A 161 -19.27 -2.42 -1.88
C ARG A 161 -20.50 -1.88 -1.16
N GLN A 162 -21.58 -2.67 -1.08
CA GLN A 162 -22.77 -2.29 -0.32
C GLN A 162 -22.43 -2.13 1.17
N PHE A 163 -21.75 -3.10 1.77
CA PHE A 163 -21.34 -3.02 3.17
C PHE A 163 -20.50 -1.78 3.48
N LEU A 164 -19.56 -1.42 2.59
CA LEU A 164 -18.74 -0.21 2.76
C LEU A 164 -19.57 1.08 2.60
N ALA A 165 -20.56 1.10 1.70
CA ALA A 165 -21.49 2.21 1.57
C ALA A 165 -22.36 2.38 2.82
N ASP A 166 -22.90 1.28 3.35
CA ASP A 166 -23.69 1.28 4.58
C ASP A 166 -22.86 1.77 5.78
N LEU A 167 -21.58 1.37 5.86
CA LEU A 167 -20.66 1.83 6.90
C LEU A 167 -20.39 3.34 6.79
N ARG A 168 -20.15 3.85 5.58
CA ARG A 168 -19.99 5.30 5.32
C ARG A 168 -21.23 6.07 5.77
N ASP A 169 -22.41 5.59 5.44
CA ASP A 169 -23.68 6.26 5.76
C ASP A 169 -23.95 6.25 7.27
N ALA A 170 -23.69 5.12 7.94
CA ALA A 170 -23.78 5.02 9.40
C ALA A 170 -22.80 5.96 10.13
N GLN A 171 -21.60 6.15 9.59
CA GLN A 171 -20.63 7.12 10.12
C GLN A 171 -21.12 8.56 9.93
N ALA A 172 -21.68 8.89 8.77
CA ALA A 172 -22.25 10.21 8.50
C ALA A 172 -23.44 10.53 9.42
N GLU A 173 -24.32 9.55 9.68
CA GLU A 173 -25.44 9.70 10.62
C GLU A 173 -24.97 9.87 12.07
N ALA A 174 -23.90 9.20 12.48
CA ALA A 174 -23.35 9.32 13.83
C ALA A 174 -22.73 10.69 14.12
N ASP A 175 -22.30 11.40 13.07
CA ASP A 175 -21.65 12.71 13.15
C ASP A 175 -22.65 13.89 12.96
N SER A 176 -23.90 13.63 12.57
CA SER A 176 -24.99 14.63 12.41
C SER A 176 -25.79 14.88 13.68
#